data_AF-A0A6N9SS32-F1
#
_entry.id   AF-A0A6N9SS32-F1
#
_cell.length_a   1.000
_cell.length_b   1.000
_cell.length_c   1.000
_cell.angle_alpha   90.00
_cell.angle_beta   90.00
_cell.angle_gamma   90.00
#
_symmetry.space_group_name_H-M   'P 1'
#
loop_
_entity.id
_entity.type
_entity.pdbx_description
1 polymer ?
#
loop_
_entity_poly.entity_id
_entity_poly.type
_entity_poly.pdbx_seq_one_letter_code
_entity_poly.pdbx_strand_id
1 'polypeptide(L)'
;MTPREFLDLEVSLILLKHGKEALLQAVARRMQLSDEALRLELDTLLRAKITSSSKKKITTKPFILDSILVGREGKADYLHQLCARFENRTFLSELKDVRRFFDRHGRSIPTWKSRVLAQASLFRLLADLDISELKKLLDEEPAGAEVSSLGLISDEILGRNKLGQK
;
A
#
# COMPACT_ATOMS: atom_id res chain seq x y z
N MET A 1 -6.55 0.47 29.54
CA MET A 1 -7.48 1.60 29.48
C MET A 1 -6.68 2.85 29.23
N THR A 2 -6.82 3.44 28.04
CA THR A 2 -6.05 4.64 27.69
C THR A 2 -6.67 5.88 28.34
N PRO A 3 -5.89 6.94 28.61
CA PRO A 3 -6.43 8.19 29.19
C PRO A 3 -7.56 8.81 28.36
N ARG A 4 -7.58 8.54 27.05
CA ARG A 4 -8.66 8.98 26.15
C ARG A 4 -9.96 8.21 26.35
N GLU A 5 -9.88 6.88 26.48
CA GLU A 5 -11.04 6.03 26.75
C GLU A 5 -11.73 6.39 28.07
N PHE A 6 -10.96 6.74 29.09
CA PHE A 6 -11.51 7.17 30.38
C PHE A 6 -12.28 8.49 30.26
N LEU A 7 -11.72 9.46 29.54
CA LEU A 7 -12.32 10.77 29.32
C LEU A 7 -13.60 10.67 28.48
N ASP A 8 -13.60 9.81 27.45
CA ASP A 8 -14.79 9.53 26.64
C ASP A 8 -15.92 8.89 27.46
N LEU A 9 -15.59 7.99 28.39
CA LEU A 9 -16.55 7.39 29.31
C LEU A 9 -17.12 8.41 30.30
N GLU A 10 -16.29 9.30 30.84
CA GLU A 10 -16.71 10.33 31.78
C GLU A 10 -17.65 11.35 31.12
N VAL A 11 -17.33 11.79 29.90
CA VAL A 11 -18.21 12.65 29.09
C VAL A 11 -19.52 11.94 28.76
N SER A 12 -19.47 10.66 28.40
CA SER A 12 -20.68 9.87 28.09
C SER A 12 -21.59 9.72 29.32
N LEU A 13 -21.00 9.55 30.50
CA LEU A 13 -21.74 9.44 31.76
C LEU A 13 -22.38 10.78 32.16
N ILE A 14 -21.69 11.90 31.93
CA ILE A 14 -22.24 13.25 32.15
C ILE A 14 -23.39 13.53 31.18
N LEU A 15 -23.24 13.17 29.90
CA LEU A 15 -24.29 13.27 28.88
C LEU A 15 -25.54 12.46 29.25
N LEU A 16 -25.35 11.25 29.79
CA LEU A 16 -26.45 10.39 30.21
C LEU A 16 -27.20 10.95 31.42
N LYS A 17 -26.49 11.57 32.38
CA LYS A 17 -27.08 12.07 33.63
C LYS A 17 -27.77 13.42 33.49
N HIS A 18 -27.22 14.33 32.70
CA HIS A 18 -27.67 15.73 32.65
C HIS A 18 -28.21 16.15 31.28
N GLY A 19 -28.03 15.31 30.26
CA GLY A 19 -28.42 15.62 28.90
C GLY A 19 -27.46 16.58 28.21
N LYS A 20 -27.61 16.66 26.88
CA LYS A 20 -26.74 17.43 25.99
C LYS A 20 -26.79 18.95 26.26
N GLU A 21 -27.98 19.50 26.47
CA GLU A 21 -28.19 20.93 26.65
C GLU A 21 -27.53 21.44 27.95
N ALA A 22 -27.62 20.69 29.04
CA ALA A 22 -26.98 21.04 30.31
C ALA A 22 -25.44 21.02 30.20
N LEU A 23 -24.89 20.05 29.47
CA LEU A 23 -23.45 20.00 29.20
C LEU A 23 -23.00 21.19 28.36
N LEU A 24 -23.71 21.50 27.27
CA LEU A 24 -23.41 22.66 26.42
C LEU A 24 -23.47 23.96 27.21
N GLN A 25 -24.49 24.14 28.04
CA GLN A 25 -24.62 25.32 28.89
C GLN A 25 -23.50 25.42 29.93
N ALA A 26 -23.09 24.31 30.55
CA ALA A 26 -21.99 24.27 31.51
C ALA A 26 -20.64 24.59 30.84
N VAL A 27 -20.39 24.06 29.64
CA VAL A 27 -19.20 24.34 28.84
C VAL A 27 -19.20 25.80 28.38
N ALA A 28 -20.32 26.33 27.91
CA ALA A 28 -20.48 27.73 27.51
C ALA A 28 -20.15 28.69 28.66
N ARG A 29 -20.69 28.44 29.86
CA ARG A 29 -20.37 29.22 31.07
C ARG A 29 -18.89 29.19 31.43
N ARG A 30 -18.26 28.01 31.34
CA ARG A 30 -16.84 27.85 31.67
C ARG A 30 -15.93 28.53 30.65
N MET A 31 -16.31 28.53 29.38
CA MET A 31 -15.58 29.18 28.29
C MET A 31 -15.92 30.66 28.12
N GLN A 32 -16.85 31.21 28.92
CA GLN A 32 -17.36 32.58 28.79
C GLN A 32 -17.92 32.89 27.39
N LEU A 33 -18.47 31.87 26.72
CA LEU A 33 -19.07 31.98 25.40
C LEU A 33 -20.59 31.96 25.52
N SER A 34 -21.28 32.63 24.58
CA SER A 34 -22.72 32.43 24.40
C SER A 34 -22.99 31.02 23.85
N ASP A 35 -24.18 30.47 24.12
CA ASP A 35 -24.56 29.15 23.58
C ASP A 35 -24.47 29.12 22.05
N GLU A 36 -24.83 30.22 21.38
CA GLU A 36 -24.71 30.36 19.94
C GLU A 36 -23.25 30.36 19.46
N ALA A 37 -22.35 31.06 20.14
CA ALA A 37 -20.94 31.09 19.79
C ALA A 37 -20.27 29.72 20.00
N LEU A 38 -20.65 28.99 21.05
CA LEU A 38 -20.15 27.64 21.30
C LEU A 38 -20.61 26.65 20.23
N ARG A 39 -21.87 26.73 19.79
CA ARG A 39 -22.40 25.90 18.70
C ARG A 39 -21.67 26.17 17.39
N LEU A 40 -21.39 27.45 17.10
CA LEU A 40 -20.66 27.83 15.90
C LEU A 40 -19.21 27.31 15.93
N GLU A 41 -18.54 27.35 17.07
CA GLU A 41 -17.19 26.81 17.23
C GLU A 41 -17.15 25.27 17.16
N LEU A 42 -18.18 24.59 17.66
CA LEU A 42 -18.32 23.14 17.49
C LEU A 42 -18.50 22.78 16.00
N ASP A 43 -19.30 23.56 15.27
CA ASP A 43 -19.51 23.37 13.84
C ASP A 43 -18.25 23.63 13.01
N THR A 44 -17.45 24.65 13.35
CA THR A 44 -16.17 24.91 12.70
C THR A 44 -15.18 23.78 12.96
N LEU A 45 -15.10 23.27 14.20
CA LEU A 45 -14.24 22.14 14.56
C LEU A 45 -14.67 20.83 13.89
N LEU A 46 -15.97 20.57 13.79
CA LEU A 46 -16.50 19.40 13.07
C LEU A 46 -16.15 19.47 11.58
N ARG A 47 -16.34 20.64 10.95
CA ARG A 47 -15.96 20.86 9.55
C ARG A 47 -14.45 20.75 9.33
N ALA A 48 -13.64 21.30 10.23
CA ALA A 48 -12.18 21.21 10.19
C ALA A 48 -11.66 19.77 10.39
N LYS A 49 -12.34 18.96 11.21
CA LYS A 49 -12.00 17.53 11.40
C LYS A 49 -12.36 16.69 10.16
N ILE A 50 -13.42 17.05 9.46
CA ILE A 50 -13.80 16.42 8.19
C ILE A 50 -12.80 16.78 7.07
N THR A 51 -12.32 18.02 7.01
CA THR A 51 -11.35 18.43 5.98
C THR A 51 -9.94 17.90 6.25
N SER A 52 -9.51 17.85 7.52
CA SER A 52 -8.17 17.38 7.93
C SER A 52 -8.01 15.85 7.92
N SER A 53 -9.10 15.08 7.95
CA SER A 53 -9.06 13.60 7.86
C SER A 53 -9.05 13.07 6.41
N SER A 54 -9.04 13.94 5.41
CA SER A 54 -8.99 13.57 3.99
C SER A 54 -7.60 13.11 3.50
N LYS A 55 -6.85 12.36 4.32
CA LYS A 55 -5.91 11.38 3.75
C LYS A 55 -6.79 10.30 3.13
N LYS A 56 -7.22 10.52 1.88
CA LYS A 56 -7.84 9.49 1.04
C LYS A 56 -6.98 8.24 1.18
N LYS A 57 -7.42 7.27 1.97
CA LYS A 57 -6.97 5.89 1.83
C LYS A 57 -7.29 5.59 0.37
N ILE A 58 -6.25 5.56 -0.46
CA ILE A 58 -6.35 5.03 -1.81
C ILE A 58 -6.77 3.58 -1.56
N THR A 59 -8.07 3.34 -1.59
CA THR A 59 -8.63 2.01 -1.79
C THR A 59 -8.11 1.62 -3.17
N THR A 60 -6.94 0.99 -3.18
CA THR A 60 -6.41 0.28 -4.33
C THR A 60 -7.50 -0.71 -4.71
N LYS A 61 -8.33 -0.35 -5.69
CA LYS A 61 -9.28 -1.28 -6.28
C LYS A 61 -8.48 -2.54 -6.62
N PRO A 62 -8.99 -3.74 -6.28
CA PRO A 62 -8.33 -4.97 -6.67
C PRO A 62 -8.09 -4.91 -8.17
N PHE A 63 -6.84 -5.13 -8.56
CA PHE A 63 -6.46 -5.15 -9.96
C PHE A 63 -7.15 -6.35 -10.62
N ILE A 64 -7.96 -6.11 -11.64
CA ILE A 64 -8.67 -7.16 -12.38
C ILE A 64 -7.95 -7.32 -13.72
N LEU A 65 -7.22 -8.42 -13.87
CA LEU A 65 -6.46 -8.73 -15.08
C LEU A 65 -7.37 -8.87 -16.31
N ASP A 66 -8.59 -9.37 -16.13
CA ASP A 66 -9.58 -9.60 -17.20
C ASP A 66 -9.87 -8.34 -18.02
N SER A 67 -9.78 -7.16 -17.42
CA SER A 67 -9.96 -5.88 -18.12
C SER A 67 -8.88 -5.59 -19.18
N ILE A 68 -7.69 -6.18 -19.04
CA ILE A 68 -6.57 -6.05 -19.98
C ILE A 68 -6.57 -7.18 -21.01
N LEU A 69 -7.20 -8.30 -20.70
CA LEU A 69 -7.24 -9.49 -21.55
C LEU A 69 -8.30 -9.41 -22.67
N VAL A 70 -9.20 -8.44 -22.63
CA VAL A 70 -10.21 -8.22 -23.68
C VAL A 70 -9.53 -8.07 -25.04
N GLY A 71 -9.75 -9.04 -25.94
CA GLY A 71 -9.16 -9.08 -27.29
C GLY A 71 -7.77 -9.70 -27.39
N ARG A 72 -7.23 -10.30 -26.32
CA ARG A 72 -5.89 -10.93 -26.26
C ARG A 72 -5.92 -12.33 -25.62
N GLU A 73 -6.93 -13.14 -25.97
CA GLU A 73 -7.19 -14.45 -25.36
C GLU A 73 -5.99 -15.41 -25.42
N GLY A 74 -5.23 -15.42 -26.53
CA GLY A 74 -4.02 -16.25 -26.66
C GLY A 74 -2.85 -15.89 -25.74
N LYS A 75 -2.91 -14.76 -25.03
CA LYS A 75 -1.92 -14.33 -24.02
C LYS A 75 -2.42 -14.48 -22.58
N ALA A 76 -3.69 -14.85 -22.39
CA ALA A 76 -4.34 -14.87 -21.08
C ALA A 76 -3.60 -15.77 -20.09
N ASP A 77 -3.31 -17.02 -20.48
CA ASP A 77 -2.66 -17.99 -19.60
C ASP A 77 -1.29 -17.52 -19.10
N TYR A 78 -0.49 -16.92 -19.99
CA TYR A 78 0.84 -16.40 -19.63
C TYR A 78 0.74 -15.23 -18.66
N LEU A 79 -0.21 -14.31 -18.90
CA LEU A 79 -0.42 -13.16 -18.03
C LEU A 79 -0.99 -13.57 -16.67
N HIS A 80 -1.87 -14.57 -16.61
CA HIS A 80 -2.36 -15.12 -15.33
C HIS A 80 -1.24 -15.74 -14.51
N GLN A 81 -0.36 -16.54 -15.14
CA GLN A 81 0.79 -17.13 -14.45
C GLN A 81 1.77 -16.07 -13.95
N LEU A 82 2.07 -15.04 -14.77
CA LEU A 82 2.88 -13.91 -14.34
C LEU A 82 2.22 -13.10 -13.23
N CYS A 83 0.88 -12.99 -13.22
CA CYS A 83 0.13 -12.33 -12.14
C CYS A 83 0.28 -13.09 -10.83
N ALA A 84 0.13 -14.41 -10.83
CA ALA A 84 0.36 -15.24 -9.66
C ALA A 84 1.82 -15.13 -9.15
N ARG A 85 2.81 -15.16 -10.06
CA ARG A 85 4.23 -14.96 -9.69
C ARG A 85 4.49 -13.55 -9.15
N PHE A 86 3.82 -12.54 -9.71
CA PHE A 86 3.90 -11.19 -9.19
C PHE A 86 3.29 -11.15 -7.78
N GLU A 87 2.09 -11.63 -7.53
CA GLU A 87 1.49 -11.63 -6.19
C GLU A 87 2.34 -12.36 -5.15
N ASN A 88 2.92 -13.50 -5.53
CA ASN A 88 3.82 -14.31 -4.69
C ASN A 88 5.25 -13.74 -4.56
N ARG A 89 5.53 -12.56 -5.13
CA ARG A 89 6.85 -11.91 -5.13
C ARG A 89 7.98 -12.74 -5.75
N THR A 90 7.67 -13.71 -6.60
CA THR A 90 8.66 -14.51 -7.32
C THR A 90 9.05 -13.89 -8.66
N PHE A 91 8.22 -12.99 -9.20
CA PHE A 91 8.50 -12.17 -10.38
C PHE A 91 8.53 -10.69 -10.01
N LEU A 92 9.64 -10.00 -10.32
CA LEU A 92 9.87 -8.59 -9.96
C LEU A 92 9.52 -8.31 -8.49
N SER A 93 10.27 -8.94 -7.58
CA SER A 93 10.00 -8.97 -6.14
C SER A 93 10.00 -7.57 -5.53
N GLU A 94 10.89 -6.70 -6.00
CA GLU A 94 11.04 -5.34 -5.51
C GLU A 94 10.56 -4.28 -6.51
N LEU A 95 10.21 -3.10 -5.99
CA LEU A 95 9.79 -1.96 -6.82
C LEU A 95 10.92 -1.47 -7.74
N LYS A 96 12.19 -1.60 -7.33
CA LYS A 96 13.35 -1.25 -8.15
C LYS A 96 13.42 -2.11 -9.42
N ASP A 97 13.05 -3.38 -9.32
CA ASP A 97 13.06 -4.32 -10.45
C ASP A 97 11.94 -3.97 -11.43
N VAL A 98 10.77 -3.58 -10.91
CA VAL A 98 9.67 -3.06 -11.73
C VAL A 98 10.11 -1.81 -12.49
N ARG A 99 10.83 -0.88 -11.85
CA ARG A 99 11.35 0.32 -12.54
C ARG A 99 12.37 -0.04 -13.61
N ARG A 100 13.34 -0.89 -13.29
CA ARG A 100 14.32 -1.41 -14.26
C ARG A 100 13.67 -2.14 -15.43
N PHE A 101 12.56 -2.84 -15.19
CA PHE A 101 11.79 -3.49 -16.24
C PHE A 101 11.19 -2.45 -17.20
N PHE A 102 10.56 -1.40 -16.67
CA PHE A 102 10.02 -0.31 -17.50
C PHE A 102 11.10 0.43 -18.30
N ASP A 103 12.27 0.67 -17.69
CA ASP A 103 13.42 1.26 -18.36
C ASP A 103 13.90 0.41 -19.53
N ARG A 104 14.04 -0.91 -19.33
CA ARG A 104 14.47 -1.85 -20.37
C ARG A 104 13.52 -1.87 -21.57
N HIS A 105 12.23 -1.67 -21.34
CA HIS A 105 11.22 -1.61 -22.39
C HIS A 105 10.95 -0.17 -22.91
N GLY A 106 11.79 0.80 -22.55
CA GLY A 106 11.72 2.18 -23.07
C GLY A 106 10.44 2.92 -22.71
N ARG A 107 9.73 2.51 -21.65
CA ARG A 107 8.50 3.17 -21.20
C ARG A 107 8.82 4.18 -20.11
N SER A 108 8.20 5.35 -20.18
CA SER A 108 8.29 6.37 -19.12
C SER A 108 7.91 5.76 -17.77
N ILE A 109 8.82 5.81 -16.80
CA ILE A 109 8.58 5.31 -15.44
C ILE A 109 7.65 6.28 -14.70
N PRO A 110 6.42 5.88 -14.36
CA PRO A 110 5.63 6.61 -13.37
C PRO A 110 6.27 6.47 -11.99
N THR A 111 6.26 7.53 -11.19
CA THR A 111 6.71 7.48 -9.80
C THR A 111 5.72 6.70 -8.93
N TRP A 112 5.82 5.37 -8.91
CA TRP A 112 5.02 4.54 -8.03
C TRP A 112 5.59 4.54 -6.60
N LYS A 113 4.68 4.59 -5.63
CA LYS A 113 4.99 4.49 -4.19
C LYS A 113 5.01 3.06 -3.68
N SER A 114 4.38 2.13 -4.40
CA SER A 114 4.31 0.72 -4.04
C SER A 114 4.22 -0.17 -5.27
N ARG A 115 4.56 -1.44 -5.10
CA ARG A 115 4.50 -2.48 -6.14
C ARG A 115 3.08 -2.75 -6.62
N VAL A 116 2.12 -2.77 -5.70
CA VAL A 116 0.69 -2.95 -6.02
C VAL A 116 0.17 -1.83 -6.94
N LEU A 117 0.60 -0.58 -6.71
CA LEU A 117 0.24 0.53 -7.58
C LEU A 117 0.85 0.42 -9.00
N ALA A 118 1.98 -0.27 -9.13
CA ALA A 118 2.62 -0.50 -10.42
C ALA A 118 1.99 -1.66 -11.21
N GLN A 119 1.26 -2.57 -10.55
CA GLN A 119 0.71 -3.79 -11.15
C GLN A 119 -0.10 -3.51 -12.42
N ALA A 120 -1.05 -2.58 -12.38
CA ALA A 120 -1.89 -2.28 -13.54
C ALA A 120 -1.10 -1.75 -14.75
N SER A 121 -0.08 -0.94 -14.50
CA SER A 121 0.78 -0.43 -15.58
C SER A 121 1.67 -1.54 -16.13
N LEU A 122 2.22 -2.38 -15.23
CA LEU A 122 3.08 -3.50 -15.59
C LEU A 122 2.33 -4.51 -16.47
N PHE A 123 1.11 -4.90 -16.10
CA PHE A 123 0.35 -5.88 -16.89
C PHE A 123 -0.14 -5.33 -18.23
N ARG A 124 -0.34 -4.02 -18.36
CA ARG A 124 -0.55 -3.39 -19.68
C ARG A 124 0.70 -3.49 -20.54
N LEU A 125 1.87 -3.21 -19.97
CA LEU A 125 3.14 -3.37 -20.68
C LEU A 125 3.35 -4.82 -21.10
N LEU A 126 3.16 -5.78 -20.20
CA LEU A 126 3.27 -7.21 -20.49
C LEU A 126 2.30 -7.64 -21.59
N ALA A 127 1.07 -7.13 -21.59
CA ALA A 127 0.11 -7.47 -22.63
C ALA A 127 0.55 -7.00 -24.02
N ASP A 128 1.34 -5.92 -24.09
CA ASP A 128 1.89 -5.39 -25.34
C ASP A 128 3.12 -6.19 -25.84
N LEU A 129 3.76 -6.99 -24.98
CA LEU A 129 4.89 -7.84 -25.37
C LEU A 129 4.45 -9.05 -26.20
N ASP A 130 5.36 -9.58 -27.02
CA ASP A 130 5.11 -10.78 -27.80
C ASP A 130 5.03 -12.04 -26.93
N ILE A 131 4.30 -13.05 -27.41
CA ILE A 131 4.14 -14.33 -26.69
C ILE A 131 5.50 -14.97 -26.40
N SER A 132 6.44 -14.86 -27.32
CA SER A 132 7.80 -15.37 -27.16
C SER A 132 8.54 -14.73 -25.99
N GLU A 133 8.31 -13.43 -25.73
CA GLU A 133 8.90 -12.73 -24.60
C GLU A 133 8.20 -13.09 -23.29
N LEU A 134 6.87 -13.21 -23.31
CA LEU A 134 6.09 -13.66 -22.15
C LEU A 134 6.50 -15.06 -21.69
N LYS A 135 6.79 -15.97 -22.62
CA LYS A 135 7.33 -17.30 -22.33
C LYS A 135 8.70 -17.22 -21.67
N LYS A 136 9.62 -16.42 -22.22
CA LYS A 136 10.95 -16.20 -21.63
C LYS A 136 10.86 -15.71 -20.18
N LEU A 137 9.95 -14.77 -19.89
CA LEU A 137 9.74 -14.25 -18.53
C LEU A 137 9.18 -15.30 -17.55
N LEU A 138 8.51 -16.35 -18.05
CA LEU A 138 8.04 -17.48 -17.25
C LEU A 138 9.10 -18.58 -17.11
N ASP A 139 9.95 -18.74 -18.11
CA ASP A 139 11.06 -19.69 -18.09
C ASP A 139 12.25 -19.17 -17.27
N GLU A 140 12.39 -17.85 -17.13
CA GLU A 140 13.34 -17.24 -16.20
C GLU A 140 13.04 -17.69 -14.77
N GLU A 141 14.07 -18.23 -14.10
CA GLU A 141 13.96 -18.67 -12.71
C GLU A 141 13.58 -17.49 -11.81
N PRO A 142 12.72 -17.73 -10.80
CA PRO A 142 12.31 -16.68 -9.88
C PRO A 142 13.55 -16.11 -9.19
N ALA A 143 13.66 -14.78 -9.16
CA ALA A 143 14.81 -14.01 -8.68
C ALA A 143 15.08 -14.10 -7.15
N GLY A 144 14.82 -15.26 -6.54
CA GLY A 144 15.14 -15.63 -5.17
C GLY A 144 16.00 -16.90 -5.06
N ALA A 145 16.43 -17.50 -6.17
CA ALA A 145 17.34 -18.66 -6.18
C ALA A 145 18.81 -18.29 -6.38
N GLU A 146 19.13 -17.02 -6.61
CA GLU A 146 20.52 -16.57 -6.65
C GLU A 146 21.04 -16.40 -5.22
N VAL A 147 21.68 -17.46 -4.72
CA VAL A 147 22.75 -17.31 -3.73
C VAL A 147 23.65 -16.20 -4.26
N SER A 148 23.66 -15.06 -3.57
CA SER A 148 24.45 -13.88 -3.96
C SER A 148 25.86 -14.32 -4.35
N SER A 149 26.18 -14.24 -5.63
CA SER A 149 27.49 -14.59 -6.18
C SER A 149 28.60 -13.72 -5.57
N LEU A 150 28.24 -12.56 -5.00
CA LEU A 150 29.12 -11.72 -4.17
C LEU A 150 29.34 -12.27 -2.75
N GLY A 151 28.38 -13.02 -2.20
CA GLY A 151 28.51 -13.71 -0.91
C GLY A 151 29.49 -14.88 -0.99
N LEU A 152 29.40 -15.68 -2.05
CA LEU A 152 30.34 -16.78 -2.31
C LEU A 152 31.78 -16.27 -2.51
N ILE A 153 31.96 -15.18 -3.28
CA ILE A 153 33.30 -14.57 -3.48
C ILE A 153 33.80 -13.93 -2.17
N SER A 154 32.93 -13.30 -1.39
CA SER A 154 33.30 -12.68 -0.11
C SER A 154 33.71 -13.73 0.93
N ASP A 155 33.07 -14.90 0.96
CA ASP A 155 33.43 -16.01 1.84
C ASP A 155 34.73 -16.72 1.41
N GLU A 156 35.01 -16.79 0.10
CA GLU A 156 36.27 -17.27 -0.46
C GLU A 156 37.44 -16.32 -0.11
N ILE A 157 37.22 -15.00 -0.22
CA ILE A 157 38.22 -13.98 0.10
C ILE A 157 38.47 -13.86 1.61
N LEU A 158 37.45 -14.07 2.45
CA LEU A 158 37.57 -13.99 3.91
C LEU A 158 37.95 -15.32 4.58
N GLY A 159 38.14 -16.40 3.80
CA GLY A 159 38.70 -17.67 4.29
C GLY A 159 37.87 -18.40 5.34
N ARG A 160 36.56 -18.14 5.42
CA ARG A 160 35.69 -18.63 6.51
C ARG A 160 35.27 -20.11 6.39
N ASN A 161 35.58 -20.79 5.30
CA ASN A 161 35.18 -22.19 5.06
C ASN A 161 36.15 -23.28 5.57
N LYS A 162 37.12 -22.96 6.44
CA LYS A 162 38.08 -23.96 7.00
C LYS A 162 37.87 -24.32 8.47
N LEU A 163 36.65 -24.27 9.00
CA LEU A 163 36.36 -24.73 10.36
C LEU A 163 35.05 -25.55 10.39
N GLY A 164 35.12 -26.81 9.96
CA GLY A 164 33.93 -27.67 9.98
C GLY A 164 34.13 -29.15 9.63
N GLN A 165 35.37 -29.66 9.59
CA GLN A 165 35.61 -31.10 9.59
C GLN A 165 36.62 -31.47 10.66
N LYS A 166 36.11 -31.91 11.81
CA LYS A 166 36.71 -32.91 12.67
C LYS A 166 35.59 -33.82 13.17
#